data_AF-I3ZRF9-F1
#
_entry.id   AF-I3ZRF9-F1
#
_cell.length_a   1.000
_cell.length_b   1.000
_cell.length_c   1.000
_cell.angle_alpha   90.00
_cell.angle_beta   90.00
_cell.angle_gamma   90.00
#
_symmetry.space_group_name_H-M   'P 1'
#
loop_
_entity.id
_entity.type
_entity.pdbx_description
1 polymer ?
#
loop_
_entity_poly.entity_id
_entity_poly.type
_entity_poly.pdbx_seq_one_letter_code
_entity_poly.pdbx_strand_id
1 'polypeptide(L)'
;MMFEDILEVEIKATNGRIEIEGWENDYVEVNYVPHGEVKVTVEQKGSRLIIGEEPKRKFLNLLGEKGWAEISVKVPRGVLVNAKNVNGELKARGVRFEEVTTVNGKITLEDCEAEKLSTVNGEIRAGLTVAGPLKASTVNGEIELTIEELEGDVEVSCVNGDIVLRLTEFCDARIVSKGVNGDVKLVGIDPDDPVIGTGEFEVKASTVNGDVRVEVV
;
A
#
# COMPACT_ATOMS: atom_id res chain seq x y z
N MET A 1 13.26 -17.06 -10.76
CA MET A 1 14.67 -16.68 -10.56
C MET A 1 14.89 -16.49 -9.06
N MET A 2 16.07 -16.83 -8.54
CA MET A 2 16.38 -16.73 -7.10
C MET A 2 17.56 -15.78 -6.90
N PHE A 3 17.51 -14.96 -5.85
CA PHE A 3 18.50 -13.94 -5.53
C PHE A 3 18.83 -13.96 -4.02
N GLU A 4 20.09 -14.17 -3.71
CA GLU A 4 20.62 -14.19 -2.33
C GLU A 4 21.19 -12.81 -1.94
N ASP A 5 21.43 -12.61 -0.64
CA ASP A 5 22.02 -11.39 -0.06
C ASP A 5 21.25 -10.09 -0.40
N ILE A 6 19.93 -10.20 -0.59
CA ILE A 6 19.06 -9.05 -0.86
C ILE A 6 18.58 -8.43 0.45
N LEU A 7 18.75 -7.12 0.58
CA LEU A 7 18.24 -6.31 1.69
C LEU A 7 17.07 -5.41 1.27
N GLU A 8 16.97 -5.09 -0.02
CA GLU A 8 15.93 -4.22 -0.57
C GLU A 8 15.44 -4.72 -1.94
N VAL A 9 14.13 -4.70 -2.16
CA VAL A 9 13.50 -4.99 -3.45
C VAL A 9 12.75 -3.75 -3.96
N GLU A 10 13.08 -3.30 -5.16
CA GLU A 10 12.38 -2.22 -5.86
C GLU A 10 11.60 -2.79 -7.05
N ILE A 11 10.28 -2.59 -7.08
CA ILE A 11 9.39 -3.02 -8.16
C ILE A 11 8.79 -1.78 -8.82
N LYS A 12 8.94 -1.66 -10.14
CA LYS A 12 8.33 -0.61 -10.96
C LYS A 12 7.61 -1.22 -12.15
N ALA A 13 6.30 -1.01 -12.21
CA ALA A 13 5.48 -1.48 -13.32
C ALA A 13 4.61 -0.35 -13.90
N THR A 14 4.21 -0.51 -15.16
CA THR A 14 3.28 0.40 -15.84
C THR A 14 1.88 -0.20 -15.90
N ASN A 15 1.75 -1.50 -16.17
CA ASN A 15 0.47 -2.21 -16.27
C ASN A 15 0.50 -3.52 -15.47
N GLY A 16 1.32 -3.59 -14.42
CA GLY A 16 1.59 -4.84 -13.74
C GLY A 16 0.40 -5.36 -12.94
N ARG A 17 0.28 -6.69 -12.87
CA ARG A 17 -0.39 -7.36 -11.75
C ARG A 17 0.72 -7.87 -10.83
N ILE A 18 0.88 -7.23 -9.67
CA ILE A 18 1.98 -7.50 -8.75
C ILE A 18 1.44 -8.25 -7.53
N GLU A 19 2.01 -9.40 -7.24
CA GLU A 19 1.72 -10.20 -6.05
C GLU A 19 3.02 -10.42 -5.27
N ILE A 20 3.05 -10.04 -3.98
CA ILE A 20 4.25 -10.11 -3.14
C ILE A 20 3.94 -10.91 -1.87
N GLU A 21 4.72 -11.94 -1.58
CA GLU A 21 4.52 -12.80 -0.41
C GLU A 21 5.77 -12.78 0.48
N GLY A 22 5.60 -12.45 1.75
CA GLY A 22 6.61 -12.63 2.78
C GLY A 22 6.76 -14.10 3.17
N TRP A 23 7.99 -14.60 3.28
CA TRP A 23 8.27 -16.00 3.61
C TRP A 23 9.48 -16.20 4.53
N GLU A 24 9.68 -17.45 4.98
CA GLU A 24 10.71 -17.85 5.94
C GLU A 24 12.07 -18.22 5.30
N ASN A 25 12.16 -18.20 3.97
CA ASN A 25 13.44 -18.43 3.28
C ASN A 25 14.32 -17.18 3.32
N ASP A 26 15.62 -17.35 3.05
CA ASP A 26 16.66 -16.31 3.11
C ASP A 26 16.99 -15.67 1.74
N TYR A 27 16.30 -16.08 0.67
CA TYR A 27 16.47 -15.55 -0.67
C TYR A 27 15.17 -14.93 -1.19
N VAL A 28 15.29 -14.07 -2.21
CA VAL A 28 14.16 -13.52 -2.95
C VAL A 28 13.88 -14.37 -4.19
N GLU A 29 12.63 -14.76 -4.40
CA GLU A 29 12.19 -15.45 -5.62
C GLU A 29 11.35 -14.52 -6.50
N VAL A 30 11.69 -14.44 -7.78
CA VAL A 30 10.96 -13.65 -8.76
C VAL A 30 10.48 -14.55 -9.91
N ASN A 31 9.17 -14.54 -10.15
CA ASN A 31 8.53 -15.14 -11.31
C ASN A 31 7.72 -14.07 -12.04
N TYR A 32 7.65 -14.17 -13.37
CA TYR A 32 6.81 -13.25 -14.14
C TYR A 32 6.29 -13.91 -15.42
N VAL A 33 5.12 -13.47 -15.87
CA VAL A 33 4.48 -13.91 -17.11
C VAL A 33 4.15 -12.66 -17.95
N PRO A 34 4.87 -12.41 -19.06
CA PRO A 34 4.58 -11.28 -19.93
C PRO A 34 3.40 -11.59 -20.88
N HIS A 35 2.54 -10.60 -21.08
CA HIS A 35 1.41 -10.66 -22.00
C HIS A 35 1.51 -9.51 -23.02
N GLY A 36 1.56 -9.85 -24.31
CA GLY A 36 1.75 -8.87 -25.37
C GLY A 36 3.17 -8.30 -25.45
N GLU A 37 3.32 -7.11 -26.04
CA GLU A 37 4.62 -6.46 -26.23
C GLU A 37 5.05 -5.70 -24.96
N VAL A 38 5.69 -6.43 -24.04
CA VAL A 38 6.20 -5.89 -22.77
C VAL A 38 7.66 -6.29 -22.55
N LYS A 39 8.43 -5.43 -21.89
CA LYS A 39 9.78 -5.73 -21.40
C LYS A 39 9.72 -5.87 -19.88
N VAL A 40 10.12 -7.04 -19.38
CA VAL A 40 10.36 -7.25 -17.94
C VAL A 40 11.87 -7.35 -17.72
N THR A 41 12.39 -6.62 -16.74
CA THR A 41 13.80 -6.65 -16.33
C THR A 41 13.92 -7.04 -14.87
N VAL A 42 14.92 -7.85 -14.56
CA VAL A 42 15.28 -8.18 -13.17
C VAL A 42 16.79 -8.04 -13.04
N GLU A 43 17.23 -7.08 -12.24
CA GLU A 43 18.64 -6.71 -12.08
C GLU A 43 19.01 -6.66 -10.60
N GLN A 44 20.07 -7.37 -10.20
CA GLN A 44 20.67 -7.24 -8.87
C GLN A 44 21.84 -6.25 -8.91
N LYS A 45 21.85 -5.29 -7.99
CA LYS A 45 22.94 -4.31 -7.79
C LYS A 45 23.38 -4.37 -6.33
N GLY A 46 24.41 -5.17 -6.05
CA GLY A 46 24.80 -5.47 -4.67
C GLY A 46 23.65 -6.18 -3.95
N SER A 47 23.22 -5.61 -2.82
CA SER A 47 22.10 -6.13 -2.00
C SER A 47 20.72 -5.59 -2.41
N ARG A 48 20.61 -4.93 -3.57
CA ARG A 48 19.34 -4.39 -4.07
C ARG A 48 18.88 -5.14 -5.30
N LEU A 49 17.64 -5.61 -5.30
CA LEU A 49 17.00 -6.24 -6.44
C LEU A 49 16.01 -5.27 -7.11
N ILE A 50 16.15 -5.04 -8.41
CA ILE A 50 15.32 -4.11 -9.17
C ILE A 50 14.52 -4.89 -10.21
N ILE A 51 13.20 -4.81 -10.12
CA ILE A 51 12.24 -5.45 -11.02
C ILE A 51 11.48 -4.37 -11.77
N GLY A 52 11.55 -4.40 -13.10
CA GLY A 52 10.94 -3.41 -13.98
C GLY A 52 9.99 -4.03 -14.99
N GLU A 53 8.85 -3.40 -15.25
CA GLU A 53 7.92 -3.73 -16.33
C GLU A 53 7.57 -2.48 -17.14
N GLU A 54 7.87 -2.54 -18.43
CA GLU A 54 7.63 -1.45 -19.37
C GLU A 54 6.98 -1.97 -20.67
N PRO A 55 5.77 -1.50 -21.03
CA PRO A 55 5.17 -1.81 -22.33
C PRO A 55 5.97 -1.14 -23.45
N LYS A 56 6.21 -1.86 -24.54
CA LYS A 56 6.94 -1.29 -25.69
C LYS A 56 6.06 -0.26 -26.41
N ARG A 57 6.61 0.93 -26.70
CA ARG A 57 5.94 1.94 -27.52
C ARG A 57 5.88 1.45 -28.98
N LYS A 58 4.67 1.32 -29.55
CA LYS A 58 4.50 1.10 -31.00
C LYS A 58 4.75 2.41 -31.75
N PHE A 59 5.67 2.38 -32.72
CA PHE A 59 5.99 3.55 -33.56
C PHE A 59 5.00 3.75 -34.72
N LEU A 60 4.09 2.80 -34.97
CA LEU A 60 3.02 2.86 -35.98
C LEU A 60 1.81 2.06 -35.44
N ASN A 61 0.62 2.66 -35.36
CA ASN A 61 -0.73 2.05 -35.16
C ASN A 61 -1.28 1.75 -33.74
N LEU A 62 -1.99 2.75 -33.21
CA LEU A 62 -3.40 2.85 -32.77
C LEU A 62 -4.36 1.63 -32.51
N LEU A 63 -3.99 0.35 -32.50
CA LEU A 63 -5.03 -0.73 -32.42
C LEU A 63 -4.67 -2.02 -31.66
N GLY A 64 -3.57 -2.06 -30.89
CA GLY A 64 -3.19 -3.24 -30.08
C GLY A 64 -3.43 -3.04 -28.58
N GLU A 65 -3.79 -4.11 -27.87
CA GLU A 65 -3.77 -4.14 -26.40
C GLU A 65 -2.37 -3.78 -25.89
N LYS A 66 -2.31 -2.97 -24.83
CA LYS A 66 -1.04 -2.61 -24.19
C LYS A 66 -0.45 -3.86 -23.54
N GLY A 67 0.85 -4.08 -23.76
CA GLY A 67 1.57 -5.14 -23.06
C GLY A 67 1.51 -4.94 -21.54
N TRP A 68 1.51 -6.05 -20.81
CA TRP A 68 1.47 -6.07 -19.35
C TRP A 68 2.13 -7.35 -18.83
N ALA A 69 2.40 -7.45 -17.53
CA ALA A 69 2.95 -8.66 -16.95
C ALA A 69 2.33 -8.98 -15.59
N GLU A 70 2.17 -10.29 -15.33
CA GLU A 70 2.02 -10.81 -13.97
C GLU A 70 3.41 -10.92 -13.35
N ILE A 71 3.60 -10.38 -12.15
CA ILE A 71 4.87 -10.41 -11.41
C ILE A 71 4.58 -10.95 -10.02
N SER A 72 5.13 -12.12 -9.70
CA SER A 72 5.03 -12.75 -8.40
C SER A 72 6.40 -12.73 -7.73
N VAL A 73 6.49 -12.13 -6.54
CA VAL A 73 7.74 -11.99 -5.79
C VAL A 73 7.57 -12.59 -4.41
N LYS A 74 8.47 -13.48 -4.00
CA LYS A 74 8.56 -13.96 -2.62
C LYS A 74 9.77 -13.34 -1.95
N VAL A 75 9.58 -12.71 -0.80
CA VAL A 75 10.60 -11.93 -0.10
C VAL A 75 10.78 -12.44 1.34
N PRO A 76 12.01 -12.57 1.85
CA PRO A 76 12.24 -12.80 3.28
C PRO A 76 11.59 -11.67 4.10
N ARG A 77 10.98 -11.99 5.25
CA ARG A 77 10.21 -11.00 6.05
C ARG A 77 11.00 -9.75 6.48
N GLY A 78 12.32 -9.83 6.58
CA GLY A 78 13.19 -8.70 6.92
C GLY A 78 13.62 -7.82 5.74
N VAL A 79 13.27 -8.19 4.51
CA VAL A 79 13.65 -7.44 3.30
C VAL A 79 12.66 -6.31 3.07
N LEU A 80 13.19 -5.09 2.94
CA LEU A 80 12.39 -3.90 2.70
C LEU A 80 11.95 -3.84 1.23
N VAL A 81 10.66 -3.54 1.00
CA VAL A 81 10.11 -3.48 -0.35
C VAL A 81 9.62 -2.07 -0.70
N ASN A 82 9.95 -1.63 -1.91
CA ASN A 82 9.44 -0.43 -2.55
C ASN A 82 8.70 -0.84 -3.83
N ALA A 83 7.40 -0.56 -3.92
CA ALA A 83 6.59 -1.02 -5.03
C ALA A 83 5.75 0.10 -5.67
N LYS A 84 5.94 0.30 -6.98
CA LYS A 84 5.28 1.35 -7.75
C LYS A 84 4.62 0.75 -8.99
N ASN A 85 3.35 1.06 -9.19
CA ASN A 85 2.60 0.60 -10.36
C ASN A 85 1.73 1.69 -10.97
N VAL A 86 1.85 1.98 -12.26
CA VAL A 86 1.01 3.03 -12.87
C VAL A 86 -0.44 2.55 -13.00
N ASN A 87 -0.67 1.35 -13.53
CA ASN A 87 -2.00 0.78 -13.71
C ASN A 87 -2.02 -0.68 -13.25
N GLY A 88 -3.15 -1.13 -12.72
CA GLY A 88 -3.35 -2.52 -12.32
C GLY A 88 -3.43 -2.69 -10.82
N GLU A 89 -3.11 -3.89 -10.34
CA GLU A 89 -3.32 -4.29 -8.95
C GLU A 89 -1.99 -4.65 -8.29
N LEU A 90 -1.86 -4.27 -7.02
CA LEU A 90 -0.78 -4.70 -6.15
C LEU A 90 -1.39 -5.39 -4.94
N LYS A 91 -1.06 -6.67 -4.77
CA LYS A 91 -1.39 -7.46 -3.59
C LYS A 91 -0.13 -7.83 -2.85
N ALA A 92 -0.16 -7.73 -1.53
CA ALA A 92 0.92 -8.25 -0.72
C ALA A 92 0.43 -8.87 0.58
N ARG A 93 1.17 -9.87 1.06
CA ARG A 93 0.92 -10.49 2.35
C ARG A 93 2.20 -10.73 3.14
N GLY A 94 2.25 -10.30 4.40
CA GLY A 94 3.40 -10.58 5.27
C GLY A 94 4.68 -9.81 4.92
N VAL A 95 4.55 -8.63 4.29
CA VAL A 95 5.68 -7.88 3.72
C VAL A 95 5.85 -6.55 4.46
N ARG A 96 7.11 -6.12 4.62
CA ARG A 96 7.46 -4.79 5.11
C ARG A 96 7.76 -3.83 3.95
N PHE A 97 7.00 -2.75 3.87
CA PHE A 97 7.14 -1.72 2.85
C PHE A 97 7.67 -0.40 3.40
N GLU A 98 8.56 0.22 2.64
CA GLU A 98 8.83 1.66 2.79
C GLU A 98 7.74 2.45 2.04
N GLU A 99 7.56 2.17 0.75
CA GLU A 99 6.58 2.86 -0.09
C GLU A 99 5.83 1.92 -1.03
N VAL A 100 4.50 2.04 -1.04
CA VAL A 100 3.62 1.45 -2.05
C VAL A 100 2.85 2.57 -2.75
N THR A 101 3.00 2.69 -4.07
CA THR A 101 2.36 3.76 -4.85
C THR A 101 1.69 3.22 -6.11
N THR A 102 0.45 3.67 -6.36
CA THR A 102 -0.20 3.47 -7.66
C THR A 102 -0.70 4.78 -8.29
N VAL A 103 -1.03 4.77 -9.59
CA VAL A 103 -1.71 5.92 -10.23
C VAL A 103 -3.17 5.60 -10.53
N ASN A 104 -3.43 4.51 -11.26
CA ASN A 104 -4.78 4.02 -11.57
C ASN A 104 -4.87 2.54 -11.17
N GLY A 105 -4.96 2.27 -9.89
CA GLY A 105 -4.81 0.90 -9.40
C GLY A 105 -5.27 0.69 -7.97
N LYS A 106 -5.35 -0.59 -7.60
CA LYS A 106 -5.74 -1.02 -6.26
C LYS A 106 -4.53 -1.54 -5.49
N ILE A 107 -4.42 -1.11 -4.24
CA ILE A 107 -3.46 -1.64 -3.27
C ILE A 107 -4.25 -2.51 -2.29
N THR A 108 -3.87 -3.78 -2.14
CA THR A 108 -4.44 -4.70 -1.13
C THR A 108 -3.30 -5.30 -0.32
N LEU A 109 -3.20 -4.96 0.96
CA LEU A 109 -2.18 -5.48 1.87
C LEU A 109 -2.83 -6.28 2.99
N GLU A 110 -2.25 -7.43 3.33
CA GLU A 110 -2.70 -8.32 4.41
C GLU A 110 -1.50 -8.63 5.31
N ASP A 111 -1.66 -8.53 6.63
CA ASP A 111 -0.58 -8.82 7.59
C ASP A 111 0.75 -8.10 7.26
N CYS A 112 0.71 -6.83 6.83
CA CYS A 112 1.89 -6.09 6.35
C CYS A 112 2.33 -4.98 7.32
N GLU A 113 3.50 -4.41 7.06
CA GLU A 113 3.95 -3.13 7.63
C GLU A 113 4.19 -2.14 6.48
N ALA A 114 3.88 -0.86 6.67
CA ALA A 114 4.12 0.16 5.65
C ALA A 114 4.36 1.55 6.23
N GLU A 115 5.29 2.31 5.67
CA GLU A 115 5.50 3.72 6.03
C GLU A 115 4.69 4.67 5.13
N LYS A 116 4.52 4.32 3.85
CA LYS A 116 3.79 5.15 2.89
C LYS A 116 2.95 4.34 1.91
N LEU A 117 1.66 4.68 1.85
CA LEU A 117 0.69 4.15 0.91
C LEU A 117 0.08 5.30 0.11
N SER A 118 0.14 5.26 -1.22
CA SER A 118 -0.49 6.32 -2.02
C SER A 118 -1.07 5.87 -3.34
N THR A 119 -2.16 6.50 -3.74
CA THR A 119 -2.71 6.38 -5.09
C THR A 119 -3.28 7.71 -5.61
N VAL A 120 -3.53 7.81 -6.91
CA VAL A 120 -4.19 8.99 -7.50
C VAL A 120 -5.65 8.69 -7.80
N ASN A 121 -5.91 7.61 -8.53
CA ASN A 121 -7.25 7.14 -8.88
C ASN A 121 -7.34 5.66 -8.52
N GLY A 122 -7.64 5.37 -7.26
CA GLY A 122 -7.45 4.04 -6.75
C GLY A 122 -7.93 3.85 -5.32
N GLU A 123 -8.04 2.58 -4.97
CA GLU A 123 -8.46 2.14 -3.66
C GLU A 123 -7.26 1.59 -2.90
N ILE A 124 -7.18 1.92 -1.61
CA ILE A 124 -6.21 1.35 -0.68
C ILE A 124 -6.98 0.52 0.33
N ARG A 125 -6.74 -0.79 0.35
CA ARG A 125 -7.15 -1.68 1.43
C ARG A 125 -5.90 -2.24 2.09
N ALA A 126 -5.68 -1.98 3.38
CA ALA A 126 -4.52 -2.54 4.07
C ALA A 126 -4.85 -2.99 5.49
N GLY A 127 -4.56 -4.26 5.78
CA GLY A 127 -4.38 -4.78 7.13
C GLY A 127 -2.91 -4.68 7.51
N LEU A 128 -2.63 -3.92 8.56
CA LEU A 128 -1.28 -3.68 9.08
C LEU A 128 -1.16 -4.27 10.48
N THR A 129 -0.15 -5.12 10.68
CA THR A 129 0.13 -5.73 12.00
C THR A 129 0.70 -4.70 12.97
N VAL A 130 1.57 -3.83 12.46
CA VAL A 130 2.07 -2.67 13.20
C VAL A 130 2.09 -1.47 12.27
N ALA A 131 1.70 -0.31 12.78
CA ALA A 131 1.95 0.95 12.13
C ALA A 131 2.84 1.81 13.03
N GLY A 132 4.10 1.99 12.62
CA GLY A 132 4.94 3.08 13.09
C GLY A 132 4.45 4.40 12.48
N PRO A 133 5.35 5.28 12.01
CA PRO A 133 4.95 6.41 11.18
C PRO A 133 4.34 5.95 9.86
N LEU A 134 3.04 6.21 9.66
CA LEU A 134 2.32 5.83 8.44
C LEU A 134 1.69 7.06 7.77
N LYS A 135 1.91 7.19 6.46
CA LYS A 135 1.17 8.13 5.61
C LYS A 135 0.40 7.40 4.51
N ALA A 136 -0.93 7.44 4.59
CA ALA A 136 -1.82 6.89 3.58
C ALA A 136 -2.58 8.01 2.85
N SER A 137 -2.60 7.98 1.51
CA SER A 137 -3.30 9.02 0.74
C SER A 137 -3.88 8.59 -0.59
N THR A 138 -5.02 9.17 -0.97
CA THR A 138 -5.59 9.06 -2.32
C THR A 138 -6.18 10.40 -2.78
N VAL A 139 -6.18 10.65 -4.10
CA VAL A 139 -6.87 11.82 -4.66
C VAL A 139 -8.32 11.47 -4.99
N ASN A 140 -8.56 10.36 -5.70
CA ASN A 140 -9.88 9.87 -6.05
C ASN A 140 -9.96 8.38 -5.72
N GLY A 141 -10.72 8.04 -4.68
CA GLY A 141 -10.97 6.67 -4.27
C GLY A 141 -11.10 6.52 -2.77
N GLU A 142 -11.21 5.27 -2.32
CA GLU A 142 -11.46 4.92 -0.93
C GLU A 142 -10.18 4.43 -0.24
N ILE A 143 -10.07 4.74 1.05
CA ILE A 143 -9.02 4.18 1.91
C ILE A 143 -9.70 3.38 3.04
N GLU A 144 -9.46 2.08 3.06
CA GLU A 144 -9.80 1.21 4.18
C GLU A 144 -8.52 0.69 4.83
N LEU A 145 -8.26 1.08 6.08
CA LEU A 145 -7.12 0.59 6.85
C LEU A 145 -7.62 -0.16 8.09
N THR A 146 -6.98 -1.28 8.40
CA THR A 146 -7.09 -1.97 9.68
C THR A 146 -5.70 -2.02 10.29
N ILE A 147 -5.54 -1.50 11.51
CA ILE A 147 -4.25 -1.44 12.21
C ILE A 147 -4.40 -2.19 13.52
N GLU A 148 -3.55 -3.20 13.72
CA GLU A 148 -3.55 -4.02 14.93
C GLU A 148 -2.84 -3.29 16.09
N GLU A 149 -1.63 -2.78 15.87
CA GLU A 149 -0.85 -2.06 16.88
C GLU A 149 -0.24 -0.76 16.32
N LEU A 150 0.00 0.21 17.21
CA LEU A 150 0.64 1.49 16.88
C LEU A 150 2.00 1.60 17.57
N GLU A 151 3.00 2.03 16.80
CA GLU A 151 4.33 2.42 17.28
C GLU A 151 4.71 3.84 16.81
N GLY A 152 3.78 4.56 16.19
CA GLY A 152 3.98 5.91 15.69
C GLY A 152 2.71 6.57 15.18
N ASP A 153 2.86 7.82 14.75
CA ASP A 153 1.74 8.63 14.25
C ASP A 153 1.25 8.16 12.89
N VAL A 154 -0.06 8.24 12.68
CA VAL A 154 -0.72 7.85 11.44
C VAL A 154 -1.44 9.04 10.81
N GLU A 155 -1.14 9.33 9.55
CA GLU A 155 -1.86 10.33 8.75
C GLU A 155 -2.54 9.68 7.54
N VAL A 156 -3.87 9.75 7.51
CA VAL A 156 -4.72 9.29 6.41
C VAL A 156 -5.42 10.48 5.76
N SER A 157 -5.29 10.61 4.44
CA SER A 157 -5.88 11.73 3.72
C SER A 157 -6.50 11.34 2.38
N CYS A 158 -7.68 11.88 2.09
CA CYS A 158 -8.36 11.72 0.81
C CYS A 158 -8.82 13.09 0.28
N VAL A 159 -8.87 13.27 -1.04
CA VAL A 159 -9.52 14.45 -1.63
C VAL A 159 -10.96 14.13 -2.00
N ASN A 160 -11.20 13.07 -2.77
CA ASN A 160 -12.53 12.64 -3.20
C ASN A 160 -12.71 11.15 -2.91
N GLY A 161 -13.39 10.84 -1.82
CA GLY A 161 -13.75 9.50 -1.39
C GLY A 161 -13.69 9.33 0.12
N ASP A 162 -14.11 8.15 0.53
CA ASP A 162 -14.33 7.83 1.93
C ASP A 162 -13.06 7.27 2.58
N ILE A 163 -12.95 7.49 3.89
CA ILE A 163 -11.91 6.90 4.72
C ILE A 163 -12.59 6.04 5.79
N VAL A 164 -12.22 4.77 5.84
CA VAL A 164 -12.57 3.86 6.92
C VAL A 164 -11.30 3.41 7.62
N LEU A 165 -11.14 3.79 8.87
CA LEU A 165 -10.01 3.40 9.71
C LEU A 165 -10.51 2.53 10.86
N ARG A 166 -9.95 1.32 10.95
CA ARG A 166 -10.23 0.34 11.99
C ARG A 166 -8.99 0.19 12.86
N LEU A 167 -9.13 0.44 14.14
CA LEU A 167 -8.06 0.30 15.13
C LEU A 167 -8.48 -0.79 16.11
N THR A 168 -7.58 -1.67 16.53
CA THR A 168 -7.94 -2.62 17.59
C THR A 168 -7.89 -1.96 18.97
N GLU A 169 -8.34 -2.67 20.00
CA GLU A 169 -8.20 -2.25 21.40
C GLU A 169 -6.74 -2.12 21.89
N PHE A 170 -5.77 -2.65 21.15
CA PHE A 170 -4.34 -2.55 21.49
C PHE A 170 -3.70 -1.23 21.04
N CYS A 171 -4.37 -0.43 20.21
CA CYS A 171 -3.89 0.86 19.77
C CYS A 171 -3.97 1.91 20.88
N ASP A 172 -2.87 2.62 21.13
CA ASP A 172 -2.84 3.78 22.02
C ASP A 172 -2.83 5.08 21.20
N ALA A 173 -4.00 5.71 21.04
CA ALA A 173 -4.22 6.74 20.02
C ALA A 173 -5.10 7.91 20.48
N ARG A 174 -4.68 9.13 20.15
CA ARG A 174 -5.55 10.31 20.08
C ARG A 174 -6.03 10.51 18.64
N ILE A 175 -7.33 10.52 18.43
CA ILE A 175 -7.92 10.60 17.09
C ILE A 175 -8.22 12.04 16.71
N VAL A 176 -7.78 12.45 15.51
CA VAL A 176 -8.09 13.74 14.89
C VAL A 176 -8.73 13.50 13.53
N SER A 177 -10.07 13.54 13.49
CA SER A 177 -10.84 13.28 12.27
C SER A 177 -11.48 14.55 11.70
N LYS A 178 -11.40 14.75 10.37
CA LYS A 178 -11.96 15.94 9.70
C LYS A 178 -12.56 15.63 8.32
N GLY A 179 -13.84 15.93 8.13
CA GLY A 179 -14.50 16.04 6.81
C GLY A 179 -14.79 17.49 6.47
N VAL A 180 -14.66 17.89 5.20
CA VAL A 180 -15.11 19.21 4.73
C VAL A 180 -16.53 19.11 4.15
N ASN A 181 -16.73 18.21 3.20
CA ASN A 181 -18.01 17.90 2.57
C ASN A 181 -18.34 16.42 2.75
N GLY A 182 -18.76 16.08 3.96
CA GLY A 182 -19.19 14.73 4.36
C GLY A 182 -19.23 14.62 5.88
N ASP A 183 -19.65 13.46 6.37
CA ASP A 183 -19.83 13.20 7.79
C ASP A 183 -18.59 12.58 8.42
N VAL A 184 -18.36 12.89 9.70
CA VAL A 184 -17.35 12.23 10.53
C VAL A 184 -18.07 11.36 11.54
N LYS A 185 -17.72 10.07 11.58
CA LYS A 185 -18.30 9.09 12.47
C LYS A 185 -17.23 8.35 13.26
N LEU A 186 -17.35 8.40 14.57
CA LEU A 186 -16.54 7.64 15.51
C LEU A 186 -17.39 6.50 16.10
N VAL A 187 -16.86 5.28 16.13
CA VAL A 187 -17.57 4.10 16.65
C VAL A 187 -16.70 3.40 17.69
N GLY A 188 -17.23 3.22 18.89
CA GLY A 188 -16.45 2.70 20.02
C GLY A 188 -15.47 3.72 20.62
N ILE A 189 -15.59 5.00 20.24
CA ILE A 189 -14.72 6.10 20.68
C ILE A 189 -15.62 7.25 21.15
N ASP A 190 -15.31 7.87 22.29
CA ASP A 190 -16.03 9.03 22.80
C ASP A 190 -15.76 10.25 21.89
N PRO A 191 -16.78 10.85 21.26
CA PRO A 191 -16.56 12.01 20.39
C PRO A 191 -16.14 13.29 21.14
N ASP A 192 -16.43 13.40 22.44
CA ASP A 192 -16.03 14.57 23.25
C ASP A 192 -14.57 14.46 23.75
N ASP A 193 -14.04 13.23 23.86
CA ASP A 193 -12.65 12.92 24.20
C ASP A 193 -12.15 11.71 23.38
N PRO A 194 -11.75 11.92 22.10
CA PRO A 194 -11.51 10.84 21.16
C PRO A 194 -10.14 10.20 21.36
N VAL A 195 -10.01 9.42 22.44
CA VAL A 195 -8.79 8.74 22.87
C VAL A 195 -9.04 7.24 23.05
N ILE A 196 -8.11 6.42 22.59
CA ILE A 196 -7.99 4.98 22.85
C ILE A 196 -6.72 4.79 23.69
N GLY A 197 -6.79 4.04 24.79
CA GLY A 197 -5.64 3.89 25.69
C GLY A 197 -5.28 5.20 26.41
N THR A 198 -4.01 5.61 26.34
CA THR A 198 -3.50 6.85 26.97
C THR A 198 -3.44 8.05 26.02
N GLY A 199 -3.64 7.85 24.72
CA GLY A 199 -3.44 8.81 23.65
C GLY A 199 -1.96 9.08 23.32
N GLU A 200 -1.11 8.06 23.36
CA GLU A 200 0.34 8.16 23.09
C GLU A 200 0.64 8.64 21.68
N PHE A 201 0.00 8.05 20.66
CA PHE A 201 0.21 8.39 19.25
C PHE A 201 -0.94 9.22 18.68
N GLU A 202 -0.66 10.07 17.69
CA GLU A 202 -1.70 10.80 16.96
C GLU A 202 -2.16 10.00 15.72
N VAL A 203 -3.47 9.83 15.58
CA VAL A 203 -4.09 9.24 14.40
C VAL A 203 -5.00 10.27 13.75
N LYS A 204 -4.57 10.77 12.60
CA LYS A 204 -5.28 11.80 11.85
C LYS A 204 -5.91 11.24 10.60
N ALA A 205 -7.22 11.44 10.43
CA ALA A 205 -7.96 11.03 9.24
C ALA A 205 -8.71 12.24 8.65
N SER A 206 -8.49 12.55 7.37
CA SER A 206 -9.14 13.71 6.75
C SER A 206 -9.55 13.53 5.30
N THR A 207 -10.74 14.01 4.94
CA THR A 207 -11.21 14.05 3.56
C THR A 207 -11.82 15.40 3.19
N VAL A 208 -11.77 15.76 1.90
CA VAL A 208 -12.44 16.98 1.39
C VAL A 208 -13.85 16.66 0.96
N ASN A 209 -14.07 15.64 0.13
CA ASN A 209 -15.39 15.20 -0.33
C ASN A 209 -15.55 13.70 -0.06
N GLY A 210 -16.35 13.34 0.93
CA GLY A 210 -16.53 11.97 1.40
C GLY A 210 -16.67 11.90 2.91
N ASP A 211 -16.96 10.71 3.42
CA ASP A 211 -17.16 10.46 4.84
C ASP A 211 -15.85 9.96 5.48
N VAL A 212 -15.68 10.27 6.76
CA VAL A 212 -14.61 9.71 7.60
C VAL A 212 -15.26 8.85 8.67
N ARG A 213 -14.92 7.56 8.68
CA ARG A 213 -15.31 6.64 9.73
C ARG A 213 -14.07 6.10 10.44
N VAL A 214 -14.01 6.28 11.75
CA VAL A 214 -13.00 5.64 12.61
C VAL A 214 -13.73 4.73 13.59
N GLU A 215 -13.31 3.47 13.67
CA GLU A 215 -13.93 2.49 14.56
C GLU A 215 -12.90 1.65 15.31
N VAL A 216 -13.22 1.34 16.58
CA VAL A 216 -12.51 0.32 17.34
C VAL A 216 -13.15 -1.03 17.05
N VAL A 217 -12.32 -2.02 16.70
CA VAL A 217 -12.75 -3.39 16.30
C VAL A 217 -12.13 -4.48 17.15
#